data_AF-A0A8J8FNV1-F1
#
_entry.id   AF-A0A8J8FNV1-F1
#
_cell.length_a   1.000
_cell.length_b   1.000
_cell.length_c   1.000
_cell.angle_alpha   90.00
_cell.angle_beta   90.00
_cell.angle_gamma   90.00
#
_symmetry.space_group_name_H-M   'P 1'
#
loop_
_entity.id
_entity.type
_entity.pdbx_description
1 polymer ?
#
loop_
_entity_poly.entity_id
_entity_poly.type
_entity_poly.pdbx_seq_one_letter_code
_entity_poly.pdbx_strand_id
1 'polypeptide(L)' 'MKTENTRNVQGIPPGYKYPKTVRKQAIKRLRDIVFDENAEEVAVAIAATKLLEEIPA' A
#
# COMPACT_ATOMS: atom_id res chain seq x y z
N MET A 1 -15.60 -11.18 -31.98
CA MET A 1 -14.42 -11.60 -31.21
C MET A 1 -14.04 -10.49 -30.25
N LYS A 2 -14.26 -10.65 -28.94
CA LYS A 2 -13.73 -9.73 -27.92
C LYS A 2 -12.71 -10.53 -27.12
N THR A 3 -11.44 -10.22 -27.31
CA THR A 3 -10.35 -10.79 -26.49
C THR A 3 -10.38 -10.10 -25.13
N GLU A 4 -10.95 -10.79 -24.15
CA GLU A 4 -10.81 -10.43 -22.73
C GLU A 4 -9.33 -10.57 -22.36
N ASN A 5 -8.67 -9.42 -22.15
CA ASN A 5 -7.31 -9.37 -21.64
C ASN A 5 -7.35 -9.68 -20.14
N THR A 6 -7.40 -10.97 -19.80
CA THR A 6 -7.19 -11.48 -18.44
C THR A 6 -5.73 -11.26 -18.07
N ARG A 7 -5.41 -10.03 -17.65
CA ARG A 7 -4.13 -9.74 -17.01
C ARG A 7 -4.05 -10.60 -15.76
N ASN A 8 -3.27 -11.67 -15.86
CA ASN A 8 -2.85 -12.56 -14.78
C ASN A 8 -2.65 -11.76 -13.49
N VAL A 9 -3.60 -11.87 -12.56
CA VAL A 9 -3.38 -11.46 -11.16
C VAL A 9 -2.59 -12.59 -10.52
N GLN A 10 -1.36 -12.78 -10.99
CA GLN A 10 -0.41 -13.65 -10.33
C GLN A 10 0.04 -12.87 -9.10
N GLY A 11 -0.60 -13.15 -7.96
CA GLY A 11 -0.25 -12.55 -6.68
C GLY A 11 1.25 -12.66 -6.42
N ILE A 12 1.80 -11.71 -5.68
CA ILE A 12 3.23 -11.72 -5.35
C ILE A 12 3.52 -13.00 -4.56
N PRO A 13 4.47 -13.84 -4.99
CA PRO A 13 4.79 -15.07 -4.28
C PRO A 13 5.18 -14.77 -2.82
N PRO A 14 4.79 -15.62 -1.86
CA PRO A 14 5.17 -15.42 -0.46
C PRO A 14 6.69 -15.31 -0.32
N GLY A 15 7.16 -14.28 0.39
CA GLY A 15 8.58 -13.96 0.54
C GLY A 15 9.14 -12.94 -0.46
N TYR A 16 8.41 -12.59 -1.52
CA TYR A 16 8.79 -11.51 -2.42
C TYR A 16 8.30 -10.16 -1.93
N LYS A 17 9.19 -9.16 -1.95
CA LYS A 17 8.82 -7.76 -1.66
C LYS A 17 8.05 -7.17 -2.84
N TYR A 18 7.06 -6.34 -2.55
CA TYR A 18 6.40 -5.51 -3.56
C TYR A 18 7.45 -4.71 -4.36
N PRO A 19 7.23 -4.52 -5.68
CA PRO A 19 8.07 -3.64 -6.49
C PRO A 19 8.21 -2.27 -5.81
N LYS A 20 9.41 -1.66 -5.90
CA LYS A 20 9.72 -0.37 -5.27
C LYS A 20 8.68 0.72 -5.58
N THR A 21 8.13 0.71 -6.80
CA THR A 21 7.07 1.62 -7.24
C THR A 21 5.76 1.41 -6.49
N VAL A 22 5.32 0.17 -6.32
CA VAL A 22 4.11 -0.18 -5.56
C VAL A 22 4.28 0.17 -4.08
N ARG A 23 5.45 -0.13 -3.50
CA ARG A 23 5.78 0.23 -2.11
C ARG A 23 5.74 1.73 -1.90
N LYS A 24 6.31 2.53 -2.81
CA LYS A 24 6.22 4.00 -2.77
C LYS A 24 4.78 4.52 -2.85
N GLN A 25 3.94 3.92 -3.70
CA GLN A 25 2.53 4.31 -3.79
C GLN A 25 1.76 3.98 -2.52
N ALA A 26 2.01 2.82 -1.91
CA ALA A 26 1.42 2.45 -0.63
C ALA A 26 1.83 3.44 0.47
N ILE A 27 3.13 3.73 0.61
CA ILE A 27 3.64 4.71 1.57
C ILE A 27 3.01 6.09 1.35
N LYS A 28 2.86 6.52 0.10
CA LYS A 28 2.20 7.80 -0.21
C LYS A 28 0.76 7.82 0.32
N ARG A 29 -0.04 6.79 0.03
CA ARG A 29 -1.44 6.71 0.51
C ARG A 29 -1.53 6.69 2.02
N LEU A 30 -0.63 5.97 2.69
CA LEU A 30 -0.61 5.94 4.15
C LEU A 30 -0.28 7.33 4.74
N ARG A 31 0.65 8.07 4.12
CA ARG A 31 0.92 9.47 4.52
C ARG A 31 -0.29 10.37 4.27
N ASP A 32 -0.93 10.23 3.12
CA ASP A 32 -2.13 11.02 2.79
C ASP A 32 -3.22 10.81 3.84
N ILE A 33 -3.40 9.58 4.36
CA ILE A 33 -4.34 9.28 5.46
C ILE A 33 -3.89 9.90 6.78
N VAL A 34 -2.60 9.80 7.14
CA VAL A 34 -2.08 10.31 8.43
C VAL A 34 -2.20 11.83 8.53
N PHE A 35 -2.03 12.54 7.41
CA PHE A 35 -2.10 14.01 7.38
C PHE A 35 -3.47 14.54 6.94
N ASP A 36 -4.47 13.68 6.75
CA ASP A 36 -5.84 14.12 6.47
C ASP A 36 -6.55 14.46 7.79
N GLU A 37 -6.86 15.75 7.97
CA GLU A 37 -7.56 16.28 9.14
C GLU A 37 -8.99 15.72 9.30
N ASN A 38 -9.55 15.14 8.23
CA ASN A 38 -10.90 14.55 8.24
C ASN A 38 -10.89 13.02 8.34
N ALA A 39 -9.71 12.40 8.38
CA ALA A 39 -9.63 10.95 8.49
C ALA A 39 -10.08 10.47 9.87
N GLU A 40 -10.72 9.29 9.89
CA GLU A 40 -11.10 8.64 11.14
C GLU A 40 -9.85 8.30 11.97
N GLU A 41 -9.89 8.54 13.28
CA GLU A 41 -8.74 8.33 14.18
C GLU A 41 -8.16 6.91 14.07
N VAL A 42 -9.02 5.90 13.92
CA VAL A 42 -8.62 4.50 13.75
C VAL A 42 -7.83 4.31 12.44
N ALA A 43 -8.25 4.96 11.36
CA ALA A 43 -7.56 4.90 10.08
C ALA A 43 -6.18 5.59 10.15
N VAL A 44 -6.11 6.74 10.82
CA VAL A 44 -4.85 7.45 11.10
C VAL A 44 -3.89 6.57 11.90
N ALA A 45 -4.37 5.94 12.97
CA ALA A 45 -3.56 5.06 13.82
C ALA A 45 -2.99 3.87 13.04
N ILE A 46 -3.84 3.17 12.28
CA ILE A 46 -3.41 2.03 11.44
C ILE A 46 -2.37 2.50 10.41
N ALA A 47 -2.60 3.63 9.74
CA ALA A 47 -1.70 4.14 8.73
C ALA A 47 -0.35 4.56 9.31
N ALA A 48 -0.33 5.21 10.48
CA ALA A 48 0.88 5.56 11.20
C ALA A 48 1.67 4.32 11.62
N THR A 49 1.02 3.29 12.19
CA THR A 49 1.68 2.03 12.53
C THR A 49 2.33 1.39 11.31
N LYS A 50 1.63 1.34 10.17
CA LYS A 50 2.18 0.79 8.93
C LYS A 50 3.35 1.58 8.36
N LEU A 51 3.38 2.90 8.55
CA LEU A 51 4.54 3.72 8.18
C LEU A 51 5.77 3.45 9.08
N LEU A 52 5.57 3.16 10.36
CA LEU A 52 6.67 2.82 11.26
C LEU A 52 7.30 1.46 10.93
N GLU A 53 6.49 0.46 10.55
CA GLU A 53 6.97 -0.86 10.09
C GLU A 53 7.87 -0.77 8.83
N GLU A 54 7.77 0.34 8.08
CA GLU A 54 8.54 0.57 6.86
C GLU A 54 9.94 1.15 7.11
N ILE A 55 10.21 1.64 8.33
CA ILE A 55 11.54 2.16 8.72
C ILE A 55 12.46 0.96 8.98
N PRO A 56 13.53 0.76 8.18
CA PRO A 56 14.52 -0.27 8.51
C PRO A 56 15.20 0.08 9.84
N ALA A 57 15.27 -0.91 10.74
CA ALA A 57 15.99 -0.82 12.01
C ALA A 57 17.49 -0.56 11.81
#